data_AF-F4B3N9-F1
#
_entry.id   AF-F4B3N9-F1
#
_cell.length_a   1.000
_cell.length_b   1.000
_cell.length_c   1.000
_cell.angle_alpha   90.00
_cell.angle_beta   90.00
_cell.angle_gamma   90.00
#
_symmetry.space_group_name_H-M   'P 1'
#
loop_
_entity.id
_entity.type
_entity.pdbx_description
1 polymer ?
#
loop_
_entity_poly.entity_id
_entity_poly.type
_entity_poly.pdbx_seq_one_letter_code
_entity_poly.pdbx_strand_id
1 'polypeptide(L)' 'MEIVKIVYCRPCGYLDMALELARDLLQYFENIKVEIEQGKNGIFDVYLNDELIFSRYKEKRFPENMEILKEVGKRINNSN' A
#
# COMPACT_ATOMS: atom_id res chain seq x y z
N MET A 1 -0.08 8.48 -14.17
CA MET A 1 -0.93 7.36 -13.69
C MET A 1 -0.11 6.66 -12.64
N GLU A 2 -0.57 6.70 -11.41
CA GLU A 2 0.21 6.34 -10.23
C GLU A 2 0.02 4.86 -9.92
N ILE A 3 1.09 4.13 -9.62
CA ILE A 3 1.02 2.69 -9.35
C ILE A 3 1.31 2.44 -7.87
N VAL A 4 0.33 1.92 -7.15
CA VAL A 4 0.48 1.46 -5.77
C VAL A 4 0.66 -0.04 -5.76
N LYS A 5 1.76 -0.52 -5.19
CA LYS A 5 2.07 -1.94 -5.10
C LYS A 5 2.06 -2.40 -3.66
N ILE A 6 1.28 -3.43 -3.36
CA ILE A 6 1.13 -4.00 -2.01
C ILE A 6 1.69 -5.43 -2.04
N VAL A 7 2.81 -5.64 -1.36
CA VAL A 7 3.45 -6.95 -1.23
C VAL A 7 3.13 -7.52 0.14
N TYR A 8 2.40 -8.63 0.19
CA TYR A 8 1.89 -9.19 1.45
C TYR A 8 2.21 -10.67 1.61
N CYS A 9 2.42 -11.11 2.85
CA CYS A 9 2.56 -12.52 3.18
C CYS A 9 1.21 -13.24 3.14
N ARG A 10 1.00 -14.08 2.13
CA ARG A 10 -0.22 -14.91 2.01
C ARG A 10 -0.44 -15.89 3.17
N PRO A 11 0.53 -16.74 3.59
CA PRO A 11 0.29 -17.69 4.67
C PRO A 11 0.11 -17.03 6.04
N CYS A 12 0.43 -15.74 6.17
CA CYS A 12 0.29 -14.98 7.40
C CYS A 12 -1.13 -14.39 7.60
N GLY A 13 -2.03 -14.57 6.63
CA GLY A 13 -3.40 -14.05 6.70
C GLY A 13 -3.53 -12.56 6.36
N TYR A 14 -2.56 -11.95 5.67
CA TYR A 14 -2.56 -10.50 5.41
C TYR A 14 -3.34 -10.08 4.16
N LEU A 15 -4.04 -11.01 3.51
CA LEU A 15 -4.80 -10.75 2.29
C LEU A 15 -5.92 -9.73 2.53
N ASP A 16 -6.70 -9.90 3.59
CA ASP A 16 -7.85 -9.03 3.87
C ASP A 16 -7.40 -7.58 4.10
N MET A 17 -6.31 -7.38 4.84
CA MET A 17 -5.70 -6.05 5.04
C MET A 17 -5.22 -5.43 3.72
N ALA A 18 -4.59 -6.23 2.84
CA ALA A 18 -4.14 -5.75 1.53
C ALA A 18 -5.32 -5.35 0.62
N LEU A 19 -6.42 -6.12 0.66
CA LEU A 19 -7.64 -5.83 -0.11
C LEU A 19 -8.39 -4.61 0.41
N GLU A 20 -8.47 -4.45 1.73
CA GLU A 20 -9.10 -3.29 2.37
C GLU A 20 -8.35 -2.00 1.99
N LEU A 21 -7.02 -2.01 2.13
CA LEU A 21 -6.18 -0.88 1.73
C LEU A 21 -6.32 -0.57 0.22
N ALA A 22 -6.33 -1.60 -0.62
CA ALA A 22 -6.50 -1.43 -2.06
C ALA A 22 -7.86 -0.80 -2.41
N ARG A 23 -8.93 -1.24 -1.74
CA ARG A 23 -10.27 -0.68 -1.91
C ARG A 23 -10.31 0.78 -1.48
N ASP A 24 -9.74 1.12 -0.33
CA ASP A 24 -9.68 2.50 0.14
C ASP A 24 -8.95 3.39 -0.87
N LEU A 25 -7.77 2.97 -1.33
CA LEU A 25 -7.00 3.71 -2.33
C LEU A 25 -7.82 3.97 -3.61
N LEU A 26 -8.50 2.95 -4.14
CA LEU A 26 -9.32 3.07 -5.34
C LEU A 26 -10.58 3.93 -5.12
N GLN A 27 -11.08 4.03 -3.90
CA GLN A 27 -12.22 4.89 -3.56
C GLN A 27 -11.82 6.36 -3.41
N TYR A 28 -10.63 6.63 -2.87
CA TYR A 28 -10.14 7.99 -2.62
C TYR A 28 -9.45 8.63 -3.84
N PHE A 29 -8.93 7.85 -4.78
CA PHE A 29 -8.17 8.37 -5.93
C PHE A 29 -8.63 7.76 -7.26
N GLU A 30 -8.86 8.61 -8.28
CA GLU A 30 -9.38 8.17 -9.59
C GLU A 30 -8.30 7.71 -10.59
N ASN A 31 -7.07 8.23 -10.48
CA ASN A 31 -5.98 7.99 -11.46
C ASN A 31 -4.86 7.08 -10.94
N ILE A 32 -5.24 6.08 -10.14
CA ILE A 32 -4.31 5.13 -9.55
C ILE A 32 -4.54 3.71 -10.08
N LYS A 33 -3.48 2.92 -10.09
CA LYS A 33 -3.51 1.47 -10.32
C LYS A 33 -3.00 0.78 -9.07
N VAL A 34 -3.76 -0.18 -8.53
CA VAL A 34 -3.32 -0.97 -7.37
C VAL A 34 -2.92 -2.37 -7.83
N GLU A 35 -1.73 -2.80 -7.44
CA GLU A 35 -1.19 -4.13 -7.70
C GLU A 35 -0.94 -4.85 -6.39
N ILE A 36 -1.40 -6.09 -6.28
CA ILE A 36 -1.27 -6.91 -5.07
C ILE A 36 -0.40 -8.13 -5.41
N GLU A 37 0.73 -8.26 -4.73
CA GLU A 37 1.69 -9.35 -4.95
C GLU A 37 1.88 -10.23 -3.71
N GLN A 38 1.97 -11.53 -3.95
CA GLN A 38 2.21 -12.51 -2.90
C GLN A 38 3.71 -12.57 -2.54
N GLY A 39 4.03 -12.11 -1.33
CA GLY A 39 5.34 -12.22 -0.72
C GLY A 39 5.43 -13.35 0.33
N LYS A 40 6.56 -13.38 1.05
CA LYS A 40 6.89 -14.39 2.07
C LYS A 40 7.37 -13.74 3.37
N ASN A 41 7.60 -14.55 4.40
CA ASN A 41 8.25 -14.18 5.68
C ASN A 41 7.51 -13.15 6.56
N GLY A 42 6.23 -12.88 6.32
CA GLY A 42 5.51 -11.83 7.05
C GLY A 42 5.73 -10.43 6.47
N ILE A 43 6.15 -10.32 5.21
CA ILE A 43 6.22 -9.03 4.52
C ILE A 43 4.84 -8.37 4.44
N PHE A 44 4.82 -7.05 4.64
CA PHE A 44 3.71 -6.18 4.30
C PHE A 44 4.33 -4.83 3.94
N ASP A 45 4.65 -4.69 2.66
CA ASP A 45 5.31 -3.51 2.12
C ASP A 45 4.39 -2.85 1.10
N VAL A 46 4.34 -1.52 1.16
CA VAL A 46 3.55 -0.69 0.26
C VAL A 46 4.50 0.23 -0.49
N TYR A 47 4.38 0.24 -1.82
CA TYR A 47 5.16 1.08 -2.70
C TYR A 47 4.23 2.01 -3.48
N LEU A 48 4.70 3.21 -3.79
CA LEU A 48 4.08 4.13 -4.75
C LEU A 48 5.11 4.45 -5.83
N ASN A 49 4.81 4.13 -7.09
CA ASN A 49 5.73 4.29 -8.23
C ASN A 49 7.14 3.74 -7.94
N ASP A 50 7.20 2.50 -7.43
CA ASP A 50 8.43 1.81 -7.02
C ASP A 50 9.17 2.43 -5.81
N GLU A 51 8.67 3.53 -5.22
CA GLU A 51 9.18 4.09 -3.98
C GLU A 51 8.51 3.41 -2.77
N LEU A 52 9.31 2.83 -1.87
CA LEU A 52 8.79 2.22 -0.65
C LEU A 52 8.24 3.30 0.30
N ILE A 53 6.93 3.34 0.47
CA ILE A 53 6.26 4.29 1.38
C ILE A 53 6.04 3.69 2.77
N PHE A 54 5.90 2.37 2.87
CA PHE A 54 5.73 1.69 4.15
C PHE A 54 6.33 0.29 4.10
N SER A 55 7.02 -0.12 5.16
CA SER A 55 7.43 -1.51 5.35
C SER A 55 7.22 -1.96 6.77
N ARG A 56 6.49 -3.07 6.92
CA ARG A 56 6.27 -3.72 8.23
C ARG A 56 7.58 -4.09 8.91
N TYR A 57 8.63 -4.45 8.18
CA TYR A 57 9.92 -4.77 8.79
C TYR A 57 10.64 -3.54 9.35
N LYS A 58 10.54 -2.40 8.66
CA LYS A 58 11.15 -1.14 9.10
C LYS A 58 10.40 -0.57 10.31
N GLU A 59 9.08 -0.56 10.21
CA GLU A 59 8.20 0.06 11.20
C GLU A 59 7.86 -0.87 12.38
N LYS A 60 8.11 -2.18 12.24
CA LYS A 60 7.78 -3.23 13.21
C LYS A 60 6.31 -3.26 13.64
N ARG A 61 5.41 -2.72 12.80
CA ARG A 61 3.96 -2.65 12.99
C ARG A 61 3.23 -2.84 11.66
N PHE A 62 1.92 -2.97 11.72
CA PHE A 62 1.07 -2.84 10.53
C PHE A 62 0.81 -1.37 10.21
N PRO A 63 0.57 -1.04 8.93
CA PRO A 63 0.21 0.31 8.56
C PRO A 63 -1.22 0.60 9.03
N GLU A 64 -1.48 1.85 9.38
CA GLU A 64 -2.85 2.35 9.47
C GLU A 64 -3.30 2.78 8.06
N ASN A 65 -4.49 2.35 7.61
CA ASN A 65 -4.95 2.67 6.25
C ASN A 65 -4.94 4.18 5.98
N MET A 66 -5.33 4.99 6.97
CA MET A 66 -5.31 6.46 6.86
C MET A 66 -3.89 7.03 6.66
N GLU A 67 -2.86 6.42 7.27
CA GLU A 67 -1.47 6.86 7.08
C GLU A 67 -1.05 6.67 5.62
N ILE A 68 -1.35 5.50 5.05
CA ILE A 68 -1.03 5.20 3.65
C ILE A 68 -1.81 6.13 2.71
N LEU A 69 -3.11 6.33 2.93
CA LEU A 69 -3.91 7.25 2.13
C LEU A 69 -3.35 8.68 2.16
N LYS A 70 -2.92 9.15 3.34
CA LYS A 70 -2.33 10.48 3.49
C LYS A 70 -0.99 10.58 2.78
N GLU A 71 -0.13 9.58 2.89
CA GLU A 71 1.18 9.55 2.23
C GLU A 71 1.08 9.44 0.72
N VAL A 72 0.14 8.64 0.20
CA VAL A 72 -0.18 8.58 -1.23
C VAL A 72 -0.75 9.92 -1.68
N GLY A 73 -1.75 10.47 -0.96
CA GLY A 73 -2.36 11.76 -1.30
C GLY A 73 -1.38 12.93 -1.33
N LYS A 74 -0.41 12.99 -0.40
CA LYS A 74 0.66 14.00 -0.46
C LYS A 74 1.48 13.90 -1.74
N ARG A 75 1.89 12.69 -2.14
CA ARG A 75 2.73 12.47 -3.32
C ARG A 75 1.97 12.76 -4.63
N ILE A 76 0.69 12.36 -4.69
CA ILE A 76 -0.16 12.63 -5.86
C ILE A 76 -0.49 14.13 -5.98
N ASN A 77 -0.90 14.78 -4.88
CA ASN A 77 -1.32 16.19 -4.92
C ASN A 77 -0.16 17.18 -5.08
N ASN A 78 1.06 16.82 -4.69
CA ASN A 78 2.25 17.67 -4.88
C ASN A 78 2.74 17.71 -6.35
N SER A 79 2.07 17.01 -7.28
CA SER A 79 2.40 17.01 -8.70
C SER A 79 1.55 17.98 -9.55
N ASN A 80 0.81 18.90 -8.91
CA ASN A 80 0.03 19.95 -9.57
C ASN A 80 0.59 21.35 -9.34
#